data_AF-A0A539EIK5-F1
#
_entry.id   AF-A0A539EIK5-F1
#
_cell.length_a   1.000
_cell.length_b   1.000
_cell.length_c   1.000
_cell.angle_alpha   90.00
_cell.angle_beta   90.00
_cell.angle_gamma   90.00
#
_symmetry.space_group_name_H-M   'P 1'
#
loop_
_entity.id
_entity.type
_entity.pdbx_description
1 polymer ?
#
loop_
_entity_poly.entity_id
_entity_poly.type
_entity_poly.pdbx_seq_one_letter_code
_entity_poly.pdbx_strand_id
1 'polypeptide(L)'
;MADPECALTPRVLSPFQLSAHLDSLPIEQQRKALALNPSYVFFSASQGGAPGGSTGISLVGGRSGAVDPAFIPMGAAAVLVSKRPLVDASGTITGYQDFARIIFSHDKGGAIKGGARVDLYFGEGRAAQAVGNRMNQKGRLFLLVPH
;
A
#
# COMPACT_ATOMS: atom_id res chain seq x y z
N MET A 1 1.71 -9.02 34.86
CA MET A 1 2.29 -7.74 35.29
C MET A 1 2.70 -7.03 34.01
N ALA A 2 1.84 -6.13 33.53
CA ALA A 2 2.02 -5.47 32.23
C ALA A 2 3.09 -4.37 32.33
N ASP A 3 3.99 -4.32 31.36
CA ASP A 3 5.06 -3.33 31.26
C ASP A 3 4.47 -1.90 31.17
N PRO A 4 4.90 -0.95 32.02
CA PRO A 4 4.31 0.38 32.10
C PRO A 4 4.74 1.34 30.95
N GLU A 5 5.58 0.91 30.01
CA GLU A 5 5.96 1.72 28.84
C GLU A 5 4.94 1.68 27.68
N CYS A 6 3.93 0.82 27.75
CA CYS A 6 2.95 0.63 26.68
C CYS A 6 1.76 1.62 26.75
N ALA A 7 2.02 2.88 27.11
CA ALA A 7 1.02 3.95 27.16
C ALA A 7 1.22 5.00 26.05
N LEU A 8 1.85 4.62 24.93
CA LEU A 8 1.86 5.42 23.72
C LEU A 8 0.54 5.19 22.99
N THR A 9 -0.25 6.25 22.78
CA THR A 9 -1.31 6.24 21.76
C THR A 9 -0.78 5.59 20.50
N PRO A 10 -1.45 4.57 19.92
CA PRO A 10 -0.90 3.83 18.80
C PRO A 10 -0.70 4.79 17.61
N ARG A 11 0.55 5.21 17.42
CA ARG A 11 0.95 6.02 16.29
C ARG A 11 0.95 5.09 15.09
N VAL A 12 0.05 5.31 14.14
CA VAL A 12 0.09 4.59 12.87
C VAL A 12 1.35 5.04 12.13
N LEU A 13 2.38 4.20 12.16
CA LEU A 13 3.63 4.43 11.45
C LEU A 13 3.44 4.08 9.98
N SER A 14 3.99 4.91 9.09
CA SER A 14 4.15 4.51 7.70
C SER A 14 5.19 3.39 7.57
N PRO A 15 5.21 2.63 6.47
CA PRO A 15 6.24 1.60 6.24
C PRO A 15 7.67 2.14 6.41
N PHE A 16 7.91 3.37 5.97
CA PHE A 16 9.21 4.03 6.12
C PHE A 16 9.56 4.33 7.58
N GLN A 17 8.60 4.84 8.36
CA GLN A 17 8.82 5.11 9.78
C GLN A 17 9.03 3.82 10.57
N LEU A 18 8.32 2.75 10.20
CA LEU A 18 8.51 1.43 10.80
C LEU A 18 9.91 0.88 10.49
N SER A 19 10.35 0.96 9.23
CA SER A 19 11.71 0.54 8.84
C SER A 19 12.77 1.33 9.59
N ALA A 20 12.68 2.66 9.59
CA ALA A 20 13.65 3.52 10.27
C ALA A 20 13.68 3.26 11.79
N HIS A 21 12.52 2.97 12.41
CA HIS A 21 12.47 2.59 13.81
C HIS A 21 13.13 1.24 14.05
N LEU A 22 12.83 0.22 13.23
CA LEU A 22 13.47 -1.09 13.33
C LEU A 22 15.00 -0.98 13.22
N ASP A 23 15.49 -0.21 12.25
CA ASP A 23 16.93 -0.01 12.04
C ASP A 23 17.63 0.67 13.23
N SER A 24 16.90 1.44 14.03
CA SER A 24 17.42 2.09 15.24
C SER A 24 17.56 1.16 16.46
N LEU A 25 16.94 -0.03 16.42
CA LEU A 25 16.95 -0.97 17.54
C LEU A 25 18.17 -1.92 17.47
N PRO A 26 18.64 -2.46 18.61
CA PRO A 26 19.60 -3.57 18.62
C PRO A 26 19.09 -4.80 17.86
N ILE A 27 19.98 -5.56 17.22
CA ILE A 27 19.63 -6.70 16.35
C ILE A 27 18.72 -7.74 17.01
N GLU A 28 18.89 -8.00 18.31
CA GLU A 28 18.06 -8.95 19.05
C GLU A 28 16.63 -8.43 19.26
N GLN A 29 16.45 -7.12 19.44
CA GLN A 29 15.13 -6.51 19.52
C GLN A 29 14.47 -6.45 18.15
N GLN A 30 15.23 -6.20 17.08
CA GLN A 30 14.73 -6.28 15.70
C GLN A 30 14.18 -7.68 15.40
N ARG A 31 14.94 -8.73 15.72
CA ARG A 31 14.51 -10.13 15.53
C ARG A 31 13.22 -10.45 16.28
N LYS A 32 13.13 -10.03 17.55
CA LYS A 32 11.92 -10.21 18.35
C LYS A 32 10.72 -9.49 17.74
N ALA A 33 10.90 -8.24 17.29
CA ALA A 33 9.85 -7.45 16.67
C ALA A 33 9.37 -8.07 15.35
N LEU A 34 10.29 -8.52 14.49
CA LEU A 34 9.96 -9.20 13.23
C LEU A 34 9.25 -10.54 13.47
N ALA A 35 9.65 -11.28 14.51
CA ALA A 35 9.03 -12.56 14.88
C ALA A 35 7.59 -12.43 15.40
N LEU A 36 7.09 -11.22 15.69
CA LEU A 36 5.69 -11.00 16.06
C LEU A 36 4.73 -11.26 14.90
N ASN A 37 5.19 -11.13 13.65
CA ASN A 37 4.40 -11.49 12.48
C ASN A 37 4.78 -12.90 12.02
N PRO A 38 3.90 -13.91 12.16
CA PRO A 38 4.20 -15.28 11.72
C PRO A 38 4.22 -15.44 10.19
N SER A 39 3.77 -14.42 9.44
CA SER A 39 3.73 -14.46 7.98
C SER A 39 5.14 -14.36 7.39
N TYR A 40 5.46 -15.24 6.44
CA TYR A 40 6.73 -15.23 5.73
C TYR A 40 6.49 -15.20 4.21
N VAL A 41 7.23 -14.36 3.49
CA VAL A 41 7.09 -14.18 2.03
C VAL A 41 8.27 -14.85 1.33
N PHE A 42 7.98 -15.71 0.36
CA PHE A 42 8.98 -16.32 -0.53
C PHE A 42 8.96 -15.62 -1.88
N PHE A 43 10.13 -15.55 -2.53
CA PHE A 43 10.30 -14.92 -3.84
C PHE A 43 10.95 -15.90 -4.81
N SER A 44 10.61 -15.78 -6.09
CA SER A 44 11.31 -16.44 -7.20
C SER A 44 12.02 -15.39 -8.06
N ALA A 45 13.10 -15.79 -8.73
CA ALA A 45 13.78 -14.92 -9.68
C ALA A 45 12.84 -14.61 -10.87
N SER A 46 12.72 -13.33 -11.22
CA SER A 46 11.99 -12.86 -12.39
C SER A 46 12.97 -12.36 -13.45
N GLN A 47 12.65 -12.56 -14.73
CA GLN A 47 13.45 -12.10 -15.89
C GLN A 47 13.33 -10.59 -16.15
N GLY A 48 12.93 -9.81 -15.14
CA GLY A 48 12.61 -8.39 -15.25
C GLY A 48 11.17 -8.12 -15.71
N GLY A 49 10.89 -6.86 -16.02
CA GLY A 49 9.55 -6.39 -16.38
C GLY A 49 8.77 -5.83 -15.19
N ALA A 50 7.59 -5.27 -15.47
CA ALA A 50 6.73 -4.68 -14.45
C ALA A 50 6.26 -5.75 -13.46
N PRO A 51 6.13 -5.42 -12.15
CA PRO A 51 5.69 -6.36 -11.13
C PRO A 51 4.33 -6.94 -11.50
N GLY A 52 4.21 -8.27 -11.41
CA GLY A 52 2.94 -8.96 -11.60
C GLY A 52 2.06 -8.80 -10.36
N GLY A 53 0.78 -8.46 -10.56
CA GLY A 53 -0.22 -8.55 -9.50
C GLY A 53 -0.59 -10.00 -9.20
N SER A 54 -1.42 -10.22 -8.18
CA SER A 54 -1.87 -11.57 -7.81
C SER A 54 -2.61 -12.35 -8.92
N THR A 55 -3.03 -11.69 -10.00
CA THR A 55 -3.64 -12.32 -11.19
C THR A 55 -2.63 -12.71 -12.27
N GLY A 56 -1.35 -12.42 -12.09
CA GLY A 56 -0.30 -12.57 -13.10
C GLY A 56 -0.27 -11.44 -14.15
N ILE A 57 -1.21 -10.48 -14.06
CA ILE A 57 -1.23 -9.29 -14.92
C ILE A 57 -0.19 -8.28 -14.41
N SER A 58 0.64 -7.74 -15.31
CA SER A 58 1.59 -6.69 -14.96
C SER A 58 0.88 -5.44 -14.43
N LEU A 59 1.38 -4.92 -13.31
CA LEU A 59 0.83 -3.73 -12.67
C LEU A 59 1.21 -2.48 -13.45
N VAL A 60 0.22 -1.63 -13.69
CA VAL A 60 0.39 -0.35 -14.38
C VAL A 60 0.29 0.77 -13.34
N GLY A 61 1.35 1.58 -13.27
CA GLY A 61 1.45 2.71 -12.36
C GLY A 61 0.24 3.65 -12.49
N GLY A 62 -0.42 3.88 -11.37
CA GLY A 62 -1.61 4.69 -11.24
C GLY A 62 -2.89 4.09 -11.80
N ARG A 63 -2.87 2.85 -12.31
CA ARG A 63 -4.03 2.16 -12.92
C ARG A 63 -4.34 0.83 -12.28
N SER A 64 -3.37 0.17 -11.66
CA SER A 64 -3.60 -1.08 -10.95
C SER A 64 -3.78 -0.82 -9.45
N GLY A 65 -4.74 -1.49 -8.83
CA GLY A 65 -4.97 -1.41 -7.39
C GLY A 65 -5.12 -2.79 -6.75
N ALA A 66 -4.65 -2.91 -5.52
CA ALA A 66 -4.97 -4.04 -4.66
C ALA A 66 -6.32 -3.82 -3.97
N VAL A 67 -7.17 -4.83 -3.99
CA VAL A 67 -8.53 -4.82 -3.41
C VAL A 67 -8.77 -6.06 -2.55
N ASP A 68 -9.93 -6.08 -1.88
CA ASP A 68 -10.47 -7.30 -1.26
C ASP A 68 -11.35 -8.06 -2.28
N PRO A 69 -10.92 -9.25 -2.76
CA PRO A 69 -11.68 -10.03 -3.74
C PRO A 69 -13.05 -10.50 -3.26
N ALA A 70 -13.29 -10.51 -1.94
CA ALA A 70 -14.60 -10.83 -1.37
C ALA A 70 -15.67 -9.78 -1.69
N PHE A 71 -15.27 -8.55 -2.05
CA PHE A 71 -16.16 -7.44 -2.35
C PHE A 71 -16.01 -6.91 -3.77
N ILE A 72 -14.79 -6.91 -4.32
CA ILE A 72 -14.49 -6.38 -5.65
C ILE A 72 -13.86 -7.53 -6.46
N PRO A 73 -14.52 -8.04 -7.51
CA PRO A 73 -13.96 -9.09 -8.35
C PRO A 73 -12.61 -8.69 -8.94
N MET A 74 -11.69 -9.64 -9.06
CA MET A 74 -10.41 -9.43 -9.73
C MET A 74 -10.63 -9.14 -11.22
N GLY A 75 -9.88 -8.19 -11.77
CA GLY A 75 -10.01 -7.71 -13.15
C GLY A 75 -11.13 -6.68 -13.38
N ALA A 76 -11.94 -6.37 -12.36
CA ALA A 76 -12.98 -5.36 -12.45
C ALA A 76 -12.40 -3.95 -12.64
N ALA A 77 -13.10 -3.14 -13.42
CA ALA A 77 -12.80 -1.72 -13.59
C ALA A 77 -13.58 -0.89 -12.57
N ALA A 78 -12.95 0.14 -12.01
CA ALA A 78 -13.60 1.06 -11.08
C ALA A 78 -13.08 2.49 -11.24
N VAL A 79 -13.92 3.48 -10.98
CA VAL A 79 -13.52 4.88 -10.87
C VAL A 79 -13.13 5.17 -9.42
N LEU A 80 -11.86 5.49 -9.20
CA LEU A 80 -11.33 5.97 -7.93
C LEU A 80 -11.33 7.50 -7.92
N VAL A 81 -11.98 8.08 -6.92
CA VAL A 81 -11.96 9.52 -6.62
C VAL A 81 -11.36 9.72 -5.23
N SER A 82 -10.23 10.40 -5.12
CA SER A 82 -9.55 10.61 -3.84
C SER A 82 -8.63 11.83 -3.91
N LYS A 83 -7.84 12.04 -2.85
CA LYS A 83 -6.72 12.99 -2.84
C LYS A 83 -5.41 12.22 -2.87
N ARG A 84 -4.43 12.70 -3.62
CA ARG A 84 -3.06 12.15 -3.62
C ARG A 84 -2.10 13.15 -3.00
N PRO A 85 -1.10 12.70 -2.22
CA PRO A 85 -0.04 13.58 -1.76
C PRO A 85 0.79 14.08 -2.94
N LEU A 86 1.14 15.36 -2.92
CA LEU A 86 2.15 15.97 -3.78
C LEU A 86 3.48 15.89 -3.05
N VAL A 87 4.52 15.47 -3.76
CA VAL A 87 5.88 15.36 -3.22
C VAL A 87 6.83 16.22 -4.04
N ASP A 88 7.74 16.92 -3.35
CA ASP A 88 8.85 17.60 -4.02
C ASP A 88 10.00 16.62 -4.35
N ALA A 89 11.09 17.16 -4.91
CA ALA A 89 12.29 16.39 -5.25
C ALA A 89 12.97 15.75 -4.03
N SER A 90 12.75 16.26 -2.82
CA SER A 90 13.25 15.68 -1.57
C SER A 90 12.35 14.57 -1.02
N GLY A 91 11.19 14.34 -1.64
CA GLY A 91 10.18 13.39 -1.17
C GLY A 91 9.36 13.93 0.01
N THR A 92 9.37 15.25 0.24
CA THR A 92 8.56 15.91 1.29
C THR A 92 7.17 16.20 0.76
N ILE A 93 6.11 16.00 1.58
CA ILE A 93 4.76 16.38 1.17
C ILE A 93 4.69 17.90 1.09
N THR A 94 4.35 18.41 -0.09
CA THR A 94 4.10 19.83 -0.30
C THR A 94 2.61 20.17 -0.32
N GLY A 95 1.73 19.17 -0.44
CA GLY A 95 0.30 19.36 -0.39
C GLY A 95 -0.47 18.11 -0.82
N TYR A 96 -1.75 18.30 -1.10
CA TYR A 96 -2.63 17.25 -1.61
C TYR A 96 -3.37 17.77 -2.85
N GLN A 97 -3.55 16.89 -3.83
CA GLN A 97 -4.28 17.18 -5.05
C GLN A 97 -5.42 16.20 -5.22
N ASP A 98 -6.62 16.72 -5.47
CA ASP A 98 -7.78 15.93 -5.84
C ASP A 98 -7.52 15.22 -7.17
N PHE A 99 -7.92 13.95 -7.27
CA PHE A 99 -7.82 13.19 -8.51
C PHE A 99 -9.01 12.24 -8.68
N ALA A 100 -9.32 11.96 -9.93
CA ALA A 100 -10.24 10.92 -10.35
C ALA A 100 -9.60 10.10 -11.47
N ARG A 101 -9.73 8.78 -11.45
CA ARG A 101 -9.24 7.91 -12.52
C ARG A 101 -9.89 6.54 -12.52
N ILE A 102 -9.90 5.91 -13.69
CA ILE A 102 -10.21 4.48 -13.83
C ILE A 102 -9.00 3.66 -13.39
N ILE A 103 -9.27 2.71 -12.51
CA ILE A 103 -8.33 1.70 -12.02
C ILE A 103 -8.90 0.31 -12.24
N PHE A 104 -8.04 -0.70 -12.14
CA PHE A 104 -8.39 -2.11 -12.27
C PHE A 104 -7.89 -2.91 -11.06
N SER A 105 -8.70 -3.86 -10.60
CA SER A 105 -8.36 -4.79 -9.51
C SER A 105 -7.41 -5.89 -9.99
N HIS A 106 -6.14 -5.55 -10.17
CA HIS A 106 -5.11 -6.51 -10.62
C HIS A 106 -4.37 -7.19 -9.46
N ASP A 107 -4.54 -6.71 -8.23
CA ASP A 107 -3.83 -7.25 -7.08
C ASP A 107 -4.71 -7.43 -5.83
N LYS A 108 -4.18 -8.15 -4.84
CA LYS A 108 -4.81 -8.33 -3.53
C LYS A 108 -3.75 -8.21 -2.44
N GLY A 109 -4.11 -7.57 -1.33
CA GLY A 109 -3.22 -7.42 -0.17
C GLY A 109 -3.83 -8.01 1.08
N GLY A 110 -3.02 -8.68 1.91
CA GLY A 110 -3.49 -9.26 3.18
C GLY A 110 -4.10 -8.21 4.13
N ALA A 111 -3.58 -6.98 4.09
CA ALA A 111 -4.08 -5.85 4.88
C ALA A 111 -5.21 -5.05 4.20
N ILE A 112 -5.54 -5.37 2.94
CA ILE A 112 -6.58 -4.70 2.17
C ILE A 112 -7.88 -5.49 2.33
N LYS A 113 -8.74 -5.02 3.23
CA LYS A 113 -9.98 -5.69 3.63
C LYS A 113 -11.17 -4.75 3.58
N GLY A 114 -12.32 -5.29 3.20
CA GLY A 114 -13.60 -4.57 3.11
C GLY A 114 -13.90 -3.98 1.73
N GLY A 115 -15.15 -3.54 1.53
CA GLY A 115 -15.69 -3.20 0.20
C GLY A 115 -15.28 -1.87 -0.41
N ALA A 116 -14.68 -0.95 0.35
CA ALA A 116 -14.31 0.38 -0.13
C ALA A 116 -12.85 0.75 0.19
N ARG A 117 -11.97 -0.25 0.28
CA ARG A 117 -10.53 -0.04 0.49
C ARG A 117 -9.78 -0.45 -0.76
N VAL A 118 -8.92 0.44 -1.25
CA VAL A 118 -8.03 0.19 -2.37
C VAL A 118 -6.62 0.64 -2.01
N ASP A 119 -5.62 -0.12 -2.39
CA ASP A 119 -4.22 0.30 -2.37
C ASP A 119 -3.76 0.51 -3.82
N LEU A 120 -3.52 1.76 -4.17
CA LEU A 120 -3.21 2.15 -5.56
C LEU A 120 -1.72 1.97 -5.81
N TYR A 121 -1.37 1.12 -6.78
CA TYR A 121 0.01 1.03 -7.24
C TYR A 121 0.39 2.33 -7.96
N PHE A 122 1.35 3.10 -7.44
CA PHE A 122 1.77 4.36 -8.05
C PHE A 122 2.86 4.20 -9.12
N GLY A 123 3.42 3.00 -9.28
CA GLY A 123 4.56 2.74 -10.15
C GLY A 123 5.87 2.57 -9.36
N GLU A 124 6.98 2.68 -10.07
CA GLU A 124 8.32 2.47 -9.53
C GLU A 124 9.08 3.78 -9.34
N GLY A 125 10.15 3.72 -8.55
CA GLY A 125 11.05 4.84 -8.30
C GLY A 125 10.68 5.69 -7.07
N ARG A 126 11.58 6.62 -6.72
CA ARG A 126 11.52 7.38 -5.46
C ARG A 126 10.24 8.20 -5.30
N ALA A 127 9.76 8.83 -6.37
CA ALA A 127 8.54 9.64 -6.32
C ALA A 127 7.31 8.77 -6.04
N ALA A 128 7.17 7.63 -6.72
CA ALA A 128 6.07 6.69 -6.49
C ALA A 128 6.12 6.12 -5.07
N GLN A 129 7.31 5.77 -4.58
CA GLN A 129 7.53 5.30 -3.20
C GLN A 129 7.12 6.37 -2.17
N ALA A 130 7.52 7.63 -2.38
CA ALA A 130 7.20 8.73 -1.46
C ALA A 130 5.69 9.00 -1.40
N VAL A 131 5.00 8.94 -2.56
CA VAL A 131 3.55 9.08 -2.64
C VAL A 131 2.85 7.89 -1.98
N GLY A 132 3.22 6.66 -2.32
CA GLY A 132 2.62 5.44 -1.78
C GLY A 132 2.76 5.34 -0.26
N ASN A 133 3.95 5.63 0.28
CA ASN A 133 4.21 5.58 1.72
C ASN A 133 3.35 6.54 2.55
N ARG A 134 2.82 7.61 1.94
CA ARG A 134 2.00 8.60 2.62
C ARG A 134 0.56 8.65 2.11
N MET A 135 0.19 7.69 1.26
CA MET A 135 -1.18 7.54 0.79
C MET A 135 -2.03 6.88 1.89
N ASN A 136 -2.82 7.70 2.58
CA ASN A 136 -3.86 7.25 3.50
C ASN A 136 -5.00 8.26 3.48
N GLN A 137 -5.78 8.27 2.40
CA GLN A 137 -6.78 9.30 2.13
C GLN A 137 -8.15 8.67 1.94
N LYS A 138 -9.17 9.35 2.47
CA LYS A 138 -10.56 9.00 2.21
C LYS A 138 -10.85 9.23 0.72
N GLY A 139 -11.64 8.34 0.13
CA GLY A 139 -12.03 8.41 -1.26
C GLY A 139 -13.37 7.74 -1.51
N ARG A 140 -13.77 7.71 -2.77
CA ARG A 140 -14.94 7.00 -3.28
C ARG A 140 -14.49 6.07 -4.39
N LEU A 141 -15.08 4.88 -4.43
CA LEU A 141 -14.83 3.87 -5.45
C LEU A 141 -16.16 3.50 -6.09
N PHE A 142 -16.24 3.63 -7.41
CA PHE A 142 -17.43 3.29 -8.19
C PHE A 142 -17.10 2.12 -9.12
N LEU A 143 -17.71 0.97 -8.89
CA LEU A 143 -17.51 -0.21 -9.74
C LEU A 143 -18.21 -0.02 -11.09
N LEU A 144 -17.51 -0.33 -12.18
CA LEU A 144 -18.06 -0.31 -13.52
C LEU A 144 -18.50 -1.73 -13.88
N VAL A 145 -19.81 -1.93 -14.01
CA VAL A 145 -20.40 -3.23 -14.35
C VAL A 145 -20.78 -3.22 -15.83
N PRO A 146 -20.26 -4.17 -16.64
CA PRO A 146 -20.64 -4.26 -18.06
C PRO A 146 -22.13 -4.62 -18.20
N HIS A 147 -22.75 -4.10 -19.26
CA HIS A 147 -24.12 -4.40 -19.65
C HIS A 147 -24.22 -5.67 -20.49
#